data_AF-A0A2V4C158-F1
#
_entry.id   AF-A0A2V4C158-F1
#
_cell.length_a   1.000
_cell.length_b   1.000
_cell.length_c   1.000
_cell.angle_alpha   90.00
_cell.angle_beta   90.00
_cell.angle_gamma   90.00
#
_symmetry.space_group_name_H-M   'P 1'
#
loop_
_entity.id
_entity.type
_entity.pdbx_description
1 polymer ?
#
loop_
_entity_poly.entity_id
_entity_poly.type
_entity_poly.pdbx_seq_one_letter_code
_entity_poly.pdbx_strand_id
1 'polypeptide(L)'
;MKLCSPLFLLFIYNLSAQQKPIETIYFDFDKYTLTNQQTKVITDFVKNIDTTKIESIQIYGYCDDRGNDEYNYRLSYKRVITIQEILLVNGFNKSKIIILEGKGRVIIKPDTVQNLHETRSKNRRVDLIAVKKNSFGKGIHNSLKNELKVGDKILLENILFDLGSSKLTTASKKELDKIAAILKSKKTIHFEIRGHVCCTPELYTDGIDRESRERRLSWNRARTVFFYLSSKRISKSRMTYMGCGNKYPLGKGDNLDRRVEFKITRI
;
A
#
# COMPACT_ATOMS: atom_id res chain seq x y z
N MET A 1 -12.25 -22.37 -53.53
CA MET A 1 -12.68 -22.56 -52.12
C MET A 1 -11.77 -21.73 -51.24
N LYS A 2 -12.24 -20.59 -50.71
CA LYS A 2 -11.48 -19.72 -49.80
C LYS A 2 -11.85 -20.10 -48.37
N LEU A 3 -10.92 -20.67 -47.61
CA LEU A 3 -11.07 -20.95 -46.19
C LEU A 3 -10.74 -19.66 -45.41
N CYS A 4 -11.76 -19.04 -44.83
CA CYS A 4 -11.62 -17.90 -43.93
C CYS A 4 -11.42 -18.46 -42.51
N SER A 5 -10.26 -18.20 -41.91
CA SER A 5 -9.99 -18.56 -40.51
C SER A 5 -10.61 -17.52 -39.57
N PRO A 6 -11.40 -17.89 -38.55
CA PRO A 6 -11.91 -16.93 -37.58
C PRO A 6 -10.81 -16.63 -36.55
N LEU A 7 -10.35 -15.38 -36.55
CA LEU A 7 -9.45 -14.84 -35.53
C LEU A 7 -10.23 -14.72 -34.22
N PHE A 8 -9.98 -15.63 -33.29
CA PHE A 8 -10.57 -15.61 -31.95
C PHE A 8 -9.90 -14.48 -31.13
N LEU A 9 -10.52 -13.30 -31.10
CA LEU A 9 -10.13 -12.18 -30.24
C LEU A 9 -10.47 -12.53 -28.78
N LEU A 10 -9.48 -13.09 -28.07
CA LEU A 10 -9.52 -13.25 -26.61
C LEU A 10 -9.44 -11.87 -25.95
N PHE A 11 -10.61 -11.30 -25.64
CA PHE A 11 -10.74 -10.15 -24.74
C PHE A 11 -10.40 -10.61 -23.32
N ILE A 12 -9.15 -10.41 -22.89
CA ILE A 12 -8.73 -10.66 -21.52
C ILE A 12 -9.25 -9.51 -20.66
N TYR A 13 -10.42 -9.70 -20.04
CA TYR A 13 -10.90 -8.81 -18.99
C TYR A 13 -9.93 -8.91 -17.80
N ASN A 14 -9.13 -7.87 -17.60
CA ASN A 14 -8.35 -7.70 -16.37
C ASN A 14 -9.33 -7.40 -15.22
N LEU A 15 -9.79 -8.47 -14.56
CA LEU A 15 -10.46 -8.38 -13.27
C LEU A 15 -9.43 -7.95 -12.22
N SER A 16 -9.36 -6.66 -11.91
CA SER A 16 -8.63 -6.18 -10.74
C SER A 16 -9.36 -6.66 -9.47
N ALA A 17 -8.84 -7.71 -8.85
CA ALA A 17 -9.33 -8.20 -7.56
C ALA A 17 -8.92 -7.23 -6.44
N GLN A 18 -9.81 -6.33 -6.05
CA GLN A 18 -9.59 -5.48 -4.88
C GLN A 18 -9.55 -6.36 -3.62
N GLN A 19 -8.52 -6.22 -2.79
CA GLN A 19 -8.38 -7.03 -1.58
C GLN A 19 -9.58 -6.82 -0.66
N LYS A 20 -10.31 -7.90 -0.37
CA LYS A 20 -11.49 -7.87 0.48
C LYS A 20 -11.09 -7.47 1.92
N PRO A 21 -11.75 -6.48 2.54
CA PRO A 21 -11.55 -6.15 3.93
C PRO A 21 -11.83 -7.38 4.82
N ILE A 22 -11.01 -7.56 5.84
CA ILE A 22 -11.27 -8.55 6.89
C ILE A 22 -12.23 -8.01 7.94
N GLU A 23 -12.34 -6.68 8.05
CA GLU A 23 -13.30 -6.00 8.90
C GLU A 23 -13.56 -4.60 8.33
N THR A 24 -14.79 -4.11 8.48
CA THR A 24 -15.20 -2.78 8.04
C THR A 24 -15.95 -2.07 9.15
N ILE A 25 -15.47 -0.88 9.51
CA ILE A 25 -16.02 -0.06 10.59
C ILE A 25 -16.70 1.15 10.00
N TYR A 26 -17.95 1.40 10.39
CA TYR A 26 -18.76 2.47 9.83
C TYR A 26 -18.81 3.70 10.75
N PHE A 27 -19.03 4.86 10.13
CA PHE A 27 -19.09 6.14 10.80
C PHE A 27 -20.36 6.90 10.44
N ASP A 28 -20.86 7.67 11.40
CA ASP A 28 -21.92 8.63 11.15
C ASP A 28 -21.45 9.74 10.21
N PHE A 29 -22.42 10.48 9.67
CA PHE A 29 -22.14 11.64 8.84
C PHE A 29 -21.29 12.67 9.60
N ASP A 30 -20.24 13.17 8.93
CA ASP A 30 -19.29 14.14 9.49
C ASP A 30 -18.71 13.76 10.87
N LYS A 31 -18.53 12.46 11.13
CA LYS A 31 -17.89 12.00 12.36
C LYS A 31 -16.68 11.13 12.09
N TYR A 32 -15.70 11.27 12.97
CA TYR A 32 -14.58 10.34 13.15
C TYR A 32 -14.60 9.66 14.52
N THR A 33 -15.58 9.96 15.37
CA THR A 33 -15.87 9.19 16.58
C THR A 33 -16.76 8.00 16.24
N LEU A 34 -16.58 6.90 16.97
CA LEU A 34 -17.40 5.69 16.80
C LEU A 34 -18.63 5.71 17.70
N THR A 35 -19.69 5.08 17.22
CA THR A 35 -20.83 4.71 18.06
C THR A 35 -20.46 3.53 18.95
N ASN A 36 -21.18 3.31 20.06
CA ASN A 36 -20.93 2.17 20.95
C ASN A 36 -20.99 0.82 20.21
N GLN A 37 -21.90 0.68 19.25
CA GLN A 37 -22.00 -0.50 18.40
C GLN A 37 -20.74 -0.72 17.58
N GLN A 38 -20.23 0.32 16.91
CA GLN A 38 -19.04 0.21 16.07
C GLN A 38 -17.75 0.06 16.90
N THR A 39 -17.70 0.68 18.08
CA THR A 39 -16.65 0.42 19.08
C THR A 39 -16.62 -1.05 19.47
N LYS A 40 -17.78 -1.66 19.73
CA LYS A 40 -17.85 -3.09 20.06
C LYS A 40 -17.33 -3.97 18.92
N VAL A 41 -17.71 -3.68 17.67
CA VAL A 41 -17.22 -4.40 16.47
C VAL A 41 -15.69 -4.41 16.42
N ILE A 42 -15.04 -3.26 16.51
CA ILE A 42 -13.57 -3.20 16.45
C ILE A 42 -12.90 -3.86 17.66
N THR A 43 -13.48 -3.76 18.86
CA THR A 43 -12.91 -4.43 20.05
C THR A 43 -13.04 -5.94 19.98
N ASP A 44 -14.17 -6.45 19.48
CA ASP A 44 -14.39 -7.90 19.30
C ASP A 44 -13.46 -8.44 18.20
N PHE A 45 -13.25 -7.67 17.14
CA PHE A 45 -12.25 -7.96 16.11
C PHE A 45 -10.85 -8.14 16.70
N VAL A 46 -10.37 -7.20 17.53
CA VAL A 46 -9.02 -7.28 18.14
C VAL A 46 -8.88 -8.49 19.06
N LYS A 47 -9.96 -8.89 19.76
CA LYS A 47 -9.94 -10.08 20.63
C LYS A 47 -9.89 -11.38 19.84
N ASN A 48 -10.59 -11.44 18.70
CA ASN A 48 -10.78 -12.68 17.96
C ASN A 48 -9.75 -12.90 16.83
N ILE A 49 -9.01 -11.86 16.44
CA ILE A 49 -8.04 -11.95 15.35
C ILE A 49 -6.83 -12.81 15.73
N ASP A 50 -6.61 -13.90 14.97
CA ASP A 50 -5.40 -14.72 15.08
C ASP A 50 -4.20 -13.99 14.46
N THR A 51 -3.52 -13.20 15.29
CA THR A 51 -2.35 -12.44 14.87
C THR A 51 -1.16 -13.32 14.47
N THR A 52 -1.14 -14.63 14.79
CA THR A 52 -0.04 -15.51 14.40
C THR A 52 0.00 -15.75 12.89
N LYS A 53 -1.16 -15.72 12.23
CA LYS A 53 -1.33 -15.91 10.78
C LYS A 53 -1.26 -14.62 9.97
N ILE A 54 -1.18 -13.48 10.65
CA ILE A 54 -1.19 -12.15 10.04
C ILE A 54 0.19 -11.54 10.17
N GLU A 55 0.74 -11.12 9.03
CA GLU A 55 2.00 -10.37 8.97
C GLU A 55 1.73 -8.93 9.40
N SER A 56 0.73 -8.31 8.77
CA SER A 56 0.43 -6.89 8.96
C SER A 56 -1.04 -6.54 8.67
N ILE A 57 -1.48 -5.37 9.12
CA ILE A 57 -2.79 -4.77 8.86
C ILE A 57 -2.60 -3.40 8.21
N GLN A 58 -3.38 -3.17 7.16
CA GLN A 58 -3.53 -1.89 6.47
C GLN A 58 -4.89 -1.29 6.82
N ILE A 59 -4.93 0.02 7.05
CA ILE A 59 -6.13 0.76 7.47
C ILE A 59 -6.44 1.85 6.46
N TYR A 60 -7.61 1.76 5.83
CA TYR A 60 -8.04 2.68 4.78
C TYR A 60 -9.35 3.36 5.17
N GLY A 61 -9.34 4.68 5.28
CA GLY A 61 -10.54 5.46 5.62
C GLY A 61 -11.18 6.08 4.41
N TYR A 62 -12.51 6.16 4.39
CA TYR A 62 -13.29 6.70 3.30
C TYR A 62 -14.37 7.65 3.82
N CYS A 63 -14.80 8.57 2.98
CA CYS A 63 -15.96 9.42 3.18
C CYS A 63 -16.99 9.20 2.07
N ASP A 64 -18.23 9.66 2.30
CA ASP A 64 -19.22 9.73 1.22
C ASP A 64 -18.91 10.86 0.24
N ASP A 65 -19.70 10.97 -0.83
CA ASP A 65 -19.46 11.86 -1.98
C ASP A 65 -19.57 13.36 -1.67
N ARG A 66 -20.03 13.74 -0.46
CA ARG A 66 -20.35 15.13 -0.10
C ARG A 66 -19.15 15.87 0.49
N GLY A 67 -19.11 17.19 0.29
CA GLY A 67 -18.01 18.05 0.75
C GLY A 67 -16.84 18.10 -0.22
N ASN A 68 -15.88 19.00 0.03
CA ASN A 68 -14.71 19.16 -0.83
C ASN A 68 -13.65 18.07 -0.60
N ASP A 69 -12.74 17.91 -1.56
CA ASP A 69 -11.72 16.84 -1.54
C ASP A 69 -10.76 16.96 -0.35
N GLU A 70 -10.27 18.17 -0.05
CA GLU A 70 -9.31 18.39 1.04
C GLU A 70 -9.92 18.05 2.40
N TYR A 71 -11.14 18.51 2.64
CA TYR A 71 -11.87 18.23 3.85
C TYR A 71 -12.11 16.73 4.02
N ASN A 72 -12.56 16.04 2.98
CA ASN A 72 -12.80 14.60 3.05
C ASN A 72 -11.51 13.79 3.24
N TYR A 73 -10.40 14.25 2.66
CA TYR A 73 -9.09 13.66 2.90
C TYR A 73 -8.70 13.76 4.38
N ARG A 74 -8.89 14.94 4.99
CA ARG A 74 -8.65 15.14 6.43
C ARG A 74 -9.59 14.31 7.30
N LEU A 75 -10.88 14.25 6.98
CA LEU A 75 -11.88 13.49 7.74
C LEU A 75 -11.60 11.99 7.68
N SER A 76 -11.36 11.44 6.48
CA SER A 76 -11.01 10.03 6.31
C SER A 76 -9.71 9.67 7.02
N TYR A 77 -8.70 10.56 7.01
CA TYR A 77 -7.47 10.35 7.78
C TYR A 77 -7.72 10.33 9.30
N LYS A 78 -8.54 11.24 9.82
CA LYS A 78 -8.92 11.22 11.26
C LYS A 78 -9.59 9.90 11.65
N ARG A 79 -10.49 9.36 10.81
CA ARG A 79 -11.12 8.05 11.03
C ARG A 79 -10.10 6.92 11.15
N VAL A 80 -9.11 6.92 10.26
CA VAL A 80 -8.00 5.95 10.29
C VAL A 80 -7.22 6.03 11.60
N ILE A 81 -6.92 7.24 12.07
CA ILE A 81 -6.23 7.45 13.35
C ILE A 81 -7.06 6.95 14.52
N THR A 82 -8.37 7.23 14.55
CA THR A 82 -9.26 6.72 15.59
C THR A 82 -9.26 5.19 15.65
N ILE A 83 -9.32 4.50 14.50
CA ILE A 83 -9.22 3.04 14.46
C ILE A 83 -7.86 2.56 14.94
N GLN A 84 -6.77 3.20 14.51
CA GLN A 84 -5.42 2.87 15.00
C GLN A 84 -5.34 2.96 16.53
N GLU A 85 -5.81 4.05 17.12
CA GLU A 85 -5.79 4.24 18.58
C GLU A 85 -6.54 3.13 19.30
N ILE A 86 -7.74 2.77 18.83
CA ILE A 86 -8.53 1.69 19.41
C ILE A 86 -7.81 0.34 19.29
N LEU A 87 -7.21 0.04 18.14
CA LEU A 87 -6.41 -1.18 17.97
C LEU A 87 -5.27 -1.24 19.00
N LEU A 88 -4.53 -0.15 19.17
CA LEU A 88 -3.38 -0.07 20.09
C LEU A 88 -3.80 -0.19 21.56
N VAL A 89 -4.86 0.51 21.98
CA VAL A 89 -5.40 0.46 23.34
C VAL A 89 -5.89 -0.94 23.69
N ASN A 90 -6.42 -1.69 22.71
CA ASN A 90 -6.86 -3.07 22.89
C ASN A 90 -5.73 -4.10 22.68
N GLY A 91 -4.46 -3.67 22.69
CA GLY A 91 -3.30 -4.55 22.71
C GLY A 91 -2.82 -5.02 21.33
N PHE A 92 -3.35 -4.49 20.23
CA PHE A 92 -2.83 -4.81 18.91
C PHE A 92 -1.41 -4.28 18.74
N ASN A 93 -0.51 -5.12 18.23
CA ASN A 93 0.89 -4.76 18.11
C ASN A 93 1.09 -3.65 17.06
N LYS A 94 1.58 -2.48 17.50
CA LYS A 94 1.88 -1.32 16.65
C LYS A 94 2.76 -1.67 15.44
N SER A 95 3.73 -2.58 15.60
CA SER A 95 4.63 -2.96 14.51
C SER A 95 3.95 -3.72 13.37
N LYS A 96 2.74 -4.24 13.59
CA LYS A 96 1.92 -4.90 12.56
C LYS A 96 0.98 -3.93 11.84
N ILE A 97 0.83 -2.69 12.31
CA ILE A 97 0.03 -1.67 11.61
C ILE A 97 0.95 -0.93 10.66
N ILE A 98 0.77 -1.16 9.36
CA ILE A 98 1.75 -0.77 8.33
C ILE A 98 1.29 0.41 7.47
N ILE A 99 -0.01 0.51 7.20
CA ILE A 99 -0.57 1.54 6.32
C ILE A 99 -1.72 2.23 7.05
N LEU A 100 -1.70 3.56 7.00
CA LEU A 100 -2.73 4.46 7.51
C LEU A 100 -3.02 5.48 6.42
N GLU A 101 -4.11 5.31 5.69
CA GLU A 101 -4.40 6.18 4.55
C GLU A 101 -5.86 6.63 4.53
N GLY A 102 -6.06 7.95 4.63
CA GLY A 102 -7.35 8.57 4.32
C GLY A 102 -7.52 8.66 2.81
N LYS A 103 -8.49 7.97 2.24
CA LYS A 103 -8.76 7.93 0.79
C LYS A 103 -9.64 9.09 0.31
N GLY A 104 -10.14 9.92 1.22
CA GLY A 104 -11.07 10.99 0.87
C GLY A 104 -12.47 10.46 0.54
N ARG A 105 -13.20 11.20 -0.30
CA ARG A 105 -14.57 10.86 -0.68
C ARG A 105 -14.62 9.79 -1.77
N VAL A 106 -15.62 8.93 -1.68
CA VAL A 106 -15.97 7.99 -2.75
C VAL A 106 -17.01 8.64 -3.64
N ILE A 107 -16.67 8.85 -4.91
CA ILE A 107 -17.58 9.45 -5.91
C ILE A 107 -18.73 8.49 -6.19
N ILE A 108 -19.95 8.99 -6.11
CA ILE A 108 -21.17 8.26 -6.46
C ILE A 108 -21.84 9.02 -7.61
N LYS A 109 -22.33 8.30 -8.61
CA LYS A 109 -23.29 8.84 -9.58
C LYS A 109 -24.69 8.52 -9.04
N PRO A 110 -25.49 9.51 -8.63
CA PRO A 110 -26.77 9.26 -7.96
C PRO A 110 -27.70 8.31 -8.73
N ASP A 111 -27.72 8.44 -10.06
CA ASP A 111 -28.62 7.67 -10.93
C ASP A 111 -28.15 6.21 -11.14
N THR A 112 -26.95 5.86 -10.68
CA THR A 112 -26.39 4.51 -10.86
C THR A 112 -26.52 3.64 -9.61
N VAL A 113 -27.16 4.13 -8.55
CA VAL A 113 -27.31 3.40 -7.28
C VAL A 113 -28.77 3.32 -6.88
N GLN A 114 -29.18 2.15 -6.40
CA GLN A 114 -30.57 1.90 -5.99
C GLN A 114 -30.98 2.75 -4.78
N ASN A 115 -30.08 2.93 -3.81
CA ASN A 115 -30.32 3.73 -2.63
C ASN A 115 -29.09 4.59 -2.31
N LEU A 116 -29.21 5.88 -2.64
CA LEU A 116 -28.14 6.86 -2.43
C LEU A 116 -27.80 7.04 -0.94
N HIS A 117 -28.80 7.10 -0.06
CA HIS A 117 -28.57 7.30 1.37
C HIS A 117 -27.83 6.11 2.01
N GLU A 118 -28.24 4.89 1.66
CA GLU A 118 -27.58 3.68 2.12
C GLU A 118 -26.14 3.58 1.58
N THR A 119 -25.94 3.88 0.29
CA THR A 119 -24.61 3.84 -0.33
C THR A 119 -23.67 4.85 0.32
N ARG A 120 -24.14 6.07 0.59
CA ARG A 120 -23.39 7.06 1.37
C ARG A 120 -23.01 6.52 2.75
N SER A 121 -23.95 5.87 3.42
CA SER A 121 -23.71 5.27 4.73
C SER A 121 -22.65 4.17 4.69
N LYS A 122 -22.66 3.33 3.65
CA LYS A 122 -21.62 2.32 3.42
C LYS A 122 -20.27 2.92 3.02
N ASN A 123 -20.23 4.13 2.46
CA ASN A 123 -18.99 4.82 2.10
C ASN A 123 -18.32 5.57 3.25
N ARG A 124 -19.06 5.88 4.31
CA ARG A 124 -18.48 6.40 5.56
C ARG A 124 -17.90 5.26 6.38
N ARG A 125 -16.71 4.79 6.01
CA ARG A 125 -16.11 3.60 6.59
C ARG A 125 -14.61 3.65 6.74
N VAL A 126 -14.08 2.74 7.54
CA VAL A 126 -12.68 2.34 7.55
C VAL A 126 -12.61 0.84 7.27
N ASP A 127 -11.81 0.46 6.29
CA ASP A 127 -11.55 -0.93 5.94
C ASP A 127 -10.22 -1.38 6.52
N LEU A 128 -10.24 -2.51 7.23
CA LEU A 128 -9.06 -3.22 7.69
C LEU A 128 -8.73 -4.34 6.71
N ILE A 129 -7.51 -4.34 6.19
CA ILE A 129 -7.02 -5.38 5.28
C ILE A 129 -5.86 -6.09 5.96
N ALA A 130 -6.02 -7.38 6.26
CA ALA A 130 -4.92 -8.21 6.73
C ALA A 130 -4.09 -8.74 5.58
N VAL A 131 -2.79 -8.57 5.73
CA VAL A 131 -1.79 -9.24 4.94
C VAL A 131 -1.43 -10.54 5.66
N LYS A 132 -1.87 -11.68 5.11
CA LYS A 132 -1.54 -12.99 5.70
C LYS A 132 -0.04 -13.24 5.61
N LYS A 133 0.54 -13.92 6.60
CA LYS A 133 1.91 -14.41 6.50
C LYS A 133 2.10 -15.25 5.24
N ASN A 134 3.23 -15.08 4.56
CA ASN A 134 3.59 -15.76 3.31
C ASN A 134 2.64 -15.51 2.12
N SER A 135 1.75 -14.52 2.18
CA SER A 135 0.75 -14.28 1.12
C SER A 135 1.33 -13.69 -0.17
N PHE A 136 2.61 -13.30 -0.22
CA PHE A 136 3.25 -12.75 -1.41
C PHE A 136 3.89 -13.80 -2.32
N GLY A 137 3.75 -15.08 -2.01
CA GLY A 137 4.39 -16.16 -2.78
C GLY A 137 5.80 -16.46 -2.27
N LYS A 138 6.37 -17.55 -2.76
CA LYS A 138 7.69 -18.05 -2.33
C LYS A 138 8.78 -17.01 -2.66
N GLY A 139 9.56 -16.60 -1.66
CA GLY A 139 10.69 -15.66 -1.81
C GLY A 139 10.34 -14.17 -1.75
N ILE A 140 9.12 -13.79 -1.35
CA ILE A 140 8.77 -12.39 -1.05
C ILE A 140 8.54 -12.22 0.46
N HIS A 141 9.28 -11.29 1.07
CA HIS A 141 9.32 -11.03 2.51
C HIS A 141 8.92 -9.58 2.80
N ASN A 142 8.29 -9.34 3.96
CA ASN A 142 7.90 -7.98 4.38
C ASN A 142 8.89 -7.36 5.37
N SER A 143 9.94 -8.10 5.73
CA SER A 143 10.97 -7.62 6.62
C SER A 143 12.32 -8.29 6.32
N LEU A 144 13.41 -7.62 6.69
CA LEU A 144 14.77 -8.15 6.63
C LEU A 144 15.05 -9.22 7.71
N LYS A 145 14.04 -9.78 8.36
CA LYS A 145 14.18 -10.73 9.47
C LYS A 145 13.90 -12.15 8.98
N ASN A 146 14.96 -12.84 8.58
CA ASN A 146 15.20 -14.30 8.52
C ASN A 146 16.48 -14.56 7.70
N GLU A 147 16.84 -15.83 7.51
CA GLU A 147 17.83 -16.29 6.52
C GLU A 147 17.37 -15.87 5.12
N LEU A 148 18.02 -14.85 4.57
CA LEU A 148 17.77 -14.38 3.22
C LEU A 148 18.55 -15.24 2.23
N LYS A 149 18.02 -15.38 1.03
CA LYS A 149 18.67 -16.02 -0.11
C LYS A 149 18.81 -15.04 -1.25
N VAL A 150 19.80 -15.26 -2.11
CA VAL A 150 19.94 -14.50 -3.35
C VAL A 150 18.68 -14.69 -4.19
N GLY A 151 18.11 -13.59 -4.66
CA GLY A 151 16.85 -13.56 -5.40
C GLY A 151 15.62 -13.19 -4.57
N ASP A 152 15.70 -13.26 -3.23
CA ASP A 152 14.59 -12.88 -2.36
C ASP A 152 14.21 -11.41 -2.59
N LYS A 153 12.89 -11.15 -2.62
CA LYS A 153 12.34 -9.81 -2.72
C LYS A 153 11.81 -9.38 -1.36
N ILE A 154 12.19 -8.20 -0.91
CA ILE A 154 11.74 -7.63 0.35
C ILE A 154 10.86 -6.42 0.04
N LEU A 155 9.56 -6.59 0.23
CA LEU A 155 8.59 -5.53 0.03
C LEU A 155 8.68 -4.53 1.18
N LEU A 156 8.90 -3.26 0.85
CA LEU A 156 8.96 -2.19 1.86
C LEU A 156 7.58 -1.54 2.02
N GLU A 157 6.66 -2.27 2.66
CA GLU A 157 5.23 -1.89 2.74
C GLU A 157 4.98 -0.49 3.30
N ASN A 158 5.89 0.01 4.15
CA ASN A 158 5.74 1.31 4.81
C ASN A 158 6.51 2.45 4.12
N ILE A 159 7.07 2.20 2.92
CA ILE A 159 7.76 3.23 2.14
C ILE A 159 6.79 3.79 1.14
N LEU A 160 5.95 4.69 1.67
CA LEU A 160 4.90 5.37 0.92
C LEU A 160 5.47 6.58 0.16
N PHE A 161 4.87 6.83 -1.00
CA PHE A 161 5.09 8.02 -1.82
C PHE A 161 3.75 8.64 -2.15
N ASP A 162 3.69 9.97 -2.19
CA ASP A 162 2.51 10.67 -2.66
C ASP A 162 2.26 10.37 -4.15
N LEU A 163 1.01 10.53 -4.59
CA LEU A 163 0.62 10.25 -5.97
C LEU A 163 1.44 11.09 -6.95
N GLY A 164 2.15 10.40 -7.85
CA GLY A 164 3.01 11.03 -8.84
C GLY A 164 4.29 11.64 -8.29
N SER A 165 4.65 11.41 -7.02
CA SER A 165 5.87 11.97 -6.42
C SER A 165 6.92 10.90 -6.12
N SER A 166 8.19 11.28 -6.25
CA SER A 166 9.35 10.52 -5.80
C SER A 166 9.89 10.95 -4.42
N LYS A 167 9.23 11.90 -3.74
CA LYS A 167 9.61 12.38 -2.41
C LYS A 167 9.20 11.41 -1.31
N LEU A 168 10.11 11.18 -0.37
CA LEU A 168 9.85 10.40 0.84
C LEU A 168 9.10 11.25 1.88
N THR A 169 7.96 10.73 2.34
CA THR A 169 7.23 11.30 3.48
C THR A 169 8.03 11.13 4.78
N THR A 170 7.68 11.90 5.82
CA THR A 170 8.30 11.76 7.15
C THR A 170 8.10 10.36 7.74
N ALA A 171 6.95 9.72 7.50
CA ALA A 171 6.69 8.35 7.91
C ALA A 171 7.63 7.37 7.20
N SER A 172 7.74 7.48 5.87
CA SER A 172 8.65 6.64 5.06
C SER A 172 10.11 6.79 5.49
N LYS A 173 10.55 8.00 5.85
CA LYS A 173 11.89 8.25 6.40
C LYS A 173 12.13 7.50 7.71
N LYS A 174 11.19 7.54 8.66
CA LYS A 174 11.29 6.79 9.92
C LYS A 174 11.39 5.28 9.71
N GLU A 175 10.72 4.76 8.68
CA GLU A 175 10.76 3.34 8.34
C GLU A 175 12.08 2.96 7.66
N LEU A 176 12.59 3.80 6.75
CA LEU A 176 13.93 3.63 6.18
C LEU A 176 15.03 3.71 7.24
N ASP A 177 14.85 4.48 8.31
CA ASP A 177 15.78 4.51 9.44
C ASP A 177 15.87 3.16 10.15
N LYS A 178 14.73 2.50 10.39
CA LYS A 178 14.69 1.14 10.95
C LYS A 178 15.36 0.13 10.02
N ILE A 179 15.08 0.23 8.72
CA ILE A 179 15.70 -0.61 7.69
C ILE A 179 17.22 -0.40 7.67
N ALA A 180 17.69 0.85 7.70
CA ALA A 180 19.10 1.18 7.72
C ALA A 180 19.81 0.61 8.97
N ALA A 181 19.16 0.63 10.14
CA ALA A 181 19.70 0.00 11.34
C ALA A 181 19.94 -1.51 11.15
N ILE A 182 19.01 -2.21 10.50
CA ILE A 182 19.14 -3.65 10.18
C ILE A 182 20.24 -3.88 9.12
N LEU A 183 20.31 -3.05 8.08
CA LEU A 183 21.33 -3.19 7.03
C LEU A 183 22.75 -2.89 7.53
N LYS A 184 22.89 -2.11 8.62
CA LYS A 184 24.17 -1.87 9.32
C LYS A 184 24.68 -3.11 10.05
N SER A 185 23.79 -3.89 10.67
CA SER A 185 24.19 -5.15 11.32
C SER A 185 24.47 -6.25 10.29
N LYS A 186 23.72 -6.27 9.18
CA LYS A 186 23.90 -7.26 8.10
C LYS A 186 24.78 -6.74 6.97
N LYS A 187 26.10 -6.60 7.21
CA LYS A 187 27.03 -5.93 6.27
C LYS A 187 27.27 -6.66 4.94
N THR A 188 27.02 -7.97 4.87
CA THR A 188 27.32 -8.78 3.68
C THR A 188 26.22 -8.73 2.61
N ILE A 189 25.01 -8.30 2.99
CA ILE A 189 23.89 -8.22 2.06
C ILE A 189 24.11 -7.12 1.03
N HIS A 190 24.00 -7.50 -0.24
CA HIS A 190 23.87 -6.62 -1.40
C HIS A 190 22.48 -6.76 -1.99
N PHE A 191 21.93 -5.66 -2.48
CA PHE A 191 20.56 -5.65 -2.97
C PHE A 191 20.33 -4.58 -4.04
N GLU A 192 19.36 -4.83 -4.90
CA GLU A 192 18.85 -3.92 -5.90
C GLU A 192 17.53 -3.31 -5.43
N ILE A 193 17.46 -1.99 -5.40
CA ILE A 193 16.26 -1.23 -5.02
C ILE A 193 15.40 -1.07 -6.27
N ARG A 194 14.19 -1.62 -6.25
CA ARG A 194 13.27 -1.63 -7.39
C ARG A 194 12.06 -0.77 -7.08
N GLY A 195 11.87 0.30 -7.85
CA GLY A 195 10.69 1.15 -7.75
C GLY A 195 9.61 0.71 -8.73
N HIS A 196 8.35 0.79 -8.30
CA HIS A 196 7.19 0.42 -9.08
C HIS A 196 6.17 1.57 -9.08
N VAL A 197 5.37 1.63 -10.14
CA VAL A 197 4.23 2.55 -10.23
C VAL A 197 2.98 1.77 -10.59
N CYS A 198 1.84 2.27 -10.10
CA CYS A 198 0.55 1.79 -10.54
C CYS A 198 0.04 2.62 -11.74
N CYS A 199 -1.01 2.11 -12.39
CA CYS A 199 -1.96 2.87 -13.21
C CYS A 199 -1.33 3.87 -14.20
N THR A 200 -0.38 3.40 -15.02
CA THR A 200 0.07 4.17 -16.18
C THR A 200 -0.85 3.86 -17.37
N PRO A 201 -1.13 4.83 -18.26
CA PRO A 201 -1.86 4.54 -19.50
C PRO A 201 -1.16 3.42 -20.28
N GLU A 202 -1.90 2.60 -21.03
CA GLU A 202 -1.36 1.40 -21.71
C GLU A 202 -0.14 1.68 -22.59
N LEU A 203 -0.07 2.88 -23.17
CA LEU A 203 1.05 3.34 -24.01
C LEU A 203 2.35 3.58 -23.23
N TYR A 204 2.31 3.62 -21.90
CA TYR A 204 3.43 4.00 -21.05
C TYR A 204 3.71 2.98 -19.96
N THR A 205 4.98 2.62 -19.84
CA THR A 205 5.42 1.68 -18.80
C THR A 205 5.78 2.37 -17.47
N ASP A 206 5.87 3.70 -17.42
CA ASP A 206 6.20 4.44 -16.19
C ASP A 206 5.36 5.73 -16.08
N GLY A 207 5.27 6.23 -14.84
CA GLY A 207 4.57 7.45 -14.46
C GLY A 207 5.44 8.68 -14.66
N ILE A 208 4.79 9.83 -14.76
CA ILE A 208 5.45 11.13 -14.72
C ILE A 208 5.75 11.48 -13.27
N ASP A 209 7.01 11.81 -12.99
CA ASP A 209 7.42 12.33 -11.68
C ASP A 209 7.08 13.82 -11.60
N ARG A 210 6.35 14.21 -10.55
CA ARG A 210 5.89 15.60 -10.38
C ARG A 210 7.07 16.55 -10.21
N GLU A 211 8.12 16.08 -9.55
CA GLU A 211 9.34 16.83 -9.28
C GLU A 211 10.18 17.04 -10.54
N SER A 212 10.58 15.95 -11.21
CA SER A 212 11.46 16.07 -12.40
C SER A 212 10.71 16.39 -13.68
N ARG A 213 9.38 16.23 -13.70
CA ARG A 213 8.51 16.33 -14.89
C ARG A 213 8.84 15.30 -15.97
N GLU A 214 9.66 14.31 -15.66
CA GLU A 214 10.05 13.23 -16.58
C GLU A 214 9.20 11.98 -16.34
N ARG A 215 9.02 11.16 -17.38
CA ARG A 215 8.37 9.86 -17.28
C ARG A 215 9.30 8.78 -16.73
N ARG A 216 9.78 8.99 -15.50
CA ARG A 216 10.74 8.13 -14.79
C ARG A 216 10.40 8.01 -13.30
N LEU A 217 9.12 8.08 -12.95
CA LEU A 217 8.67 8.09 -11.55
C LEU A 217 9.15 6.85 -10.77
N SER A 218 9.01 5.66 -11.33
CA SER A 218 9.46 4.42 -10.66
C SER A 218 10.98 4.43 -10.41
N TRP A 219 11.75 4.94 -11.36
CA TRP A 219 13.21 5.07 -11.26
C TRP A 219 13.60 6.12 -10.23
N ASN A 220 12.95 7.28 -10.24
CA ASN A 220 13.21 8.36 -9.28
C ASN A 220 12.87 7.94 -7.85
N ARG A 221 11.79 7.17 -7.63
CA ARG A 221 11.47 6.59 -6.31
C ARG A 221 12.58 5.66 -5.81
N ALA A 222 13.07 4.77 -6.65
CA ALA A 222 14.18 3.87 -6.31
C ALA A 222 15.47 4.64 -6.01
N ARG A 223 15.76 5.66 -6.82
CA ARG A 223 16.90 6.58 -6.63
C ARG A 223 16.82 7.31 -5.30
N THR A 224 15.65 7.86 -4.94
CA THR A 224 15.46 8.57 -3.68
C THR A 224 15.75 7.66 -2.49
N VAL A 225 15.27 6.41 -2.51
CA VAL A 225 15.57 5.43 -1.46
C VAL A 225 17.06 5.10 -1.40
N PHE A 226 17.72 4.90 -2.54
CA PHE A 226 19.16 4.67 -2.62
C PHE A 226 19.97 5.78 -1.93
N PHE A 227 19.71 7.04 -2.28
CA PHE A 227 20.44 8.16 -1.70
C PHE A 227 20.11 8.36 -0.23
N TYR A 228 18.87 8.10 0.19
CA TYR A 228 18.49 8.13 1.60
C TYR A 228 19.24 7.08 2.42
N LEU A 229 19.31 5.83 1.96
CA LEU A 229 20.07 4.79 2.67
C LEU A 229 21.57 5.08 2.67
N SER A 230 22.09 5.64 1.58
CA SER A 230 23.48 6.10 1.53
C SER A 230 23.75 7.20 2.56
N SER A 231 22.84 8.17 2.74
CA SER A 231 22.97 9.21 3.77
C SER A 231 22.87 8.62 5.19
N LYS A 232 22.26 7.44 5.35
CA LYS A 232 22.26 6.67 6.60
C LYS A 232 23.47 5.76 6.78
N ARG A 233 24.53 5.96 5.99
CA ARG A 233 25.80 5.22 6.03
C ARG A 233 25.70 3.75 5.59
N ILE A 234 24.73 3.42 4.73
CA ILE A 234 24.77 2.14 3.99
C ILE A 234 25.70 2.32 2.79
N SER A 235 26.65 1.41 2.61
CA SER A 235 27.63 1.52 1.52
C SER A 235 26.93 1.51 0.17
N LYS A 236 27.28 2.49 -0.69
CA LYS A 236 26.78 2.55 -2.07
C LYS A 236 27.15 1.31 -2.88
N SER A 237 28.30 0.69 -2.60
CA SER A 237 28.73 -0.56 -3.27
C SER A 237 27.83 -1.76 -2.97
N ARG A 238 27.01 -1.68 -1.91
CA ARG A 238 26.05 -2.73 -1.52
C ARG A 238 24.69 -2.58 -2.19
N MET A 239 24.48 -1.49 -2.93
CA MET A 239 23.17 -1.11 -3.41
C MET A 239 23.25 -0.80 -4.90
N THR A 240 22.24 -1.23 -5.64
CA THR A 240 21.91 -0.69 -6.96
C THR A 240 20.46 -0.23 -6.95
N TYR A 241 19.99 0.47 -7.98
CA TYR A 241 18.59 0.83 -8.09
C TYR A 241 18.11 0.84 -9.53
N MET A 242 16.83 0.53 -9.75
CA MET A 242 16.18 0.62 -11.05
C MET A 242 14.69 0.95 -10.93
N GLY A 243 14.14 1.50 -12.01
CA GLY A 243 12.70 1.69 -12.19
C GLY A 243 12.11 0.52 -12.95
N CYS A 244 11.13 -0.15 -12.35
CA CYS A 244 10.42 -1.27 -12.96
C CYS A 244 9.13 -0.85 -13.66
N GLY A 245 8.69 0.39 -13.46
CA GLY A 245 7.45 0.86 -14.06
C GLY A 245 6.22 0.13 -13.51
N ASN A 246 5.24 -0.09 -14.39
CA ASN A 246 4.03 -0.88 -14.15
C ASN A 246 4.19 -2.38 -14.52
N LYS A 247 5.42 -2.84 -14.81
CA LYS A 247 5.66 -4.17 -15.42
C LYS A 247 5.46 -5.36 -14.48
N TYR A 248 5.44 -5.13 -13.17
CA TYR A 248 5.32 -6.20 -12.16
C TYR A 248 4.19 -5.89 -11.15
N PRO A 249 2.92 -5.83 -11.61
CA PRO A 249 1.81 -5.63 -10.71
C PRO A 249 1.67 -6.85 -9.80
N LEU A 250 1.37 -6.62 -8.52
CA LEU A 250 1.11 -7.68 -7.55
C LEU A 250 -0.34 -8.18 -7.62
N GLY A 251 -1.22 -7.47 -8.35
CA GLY A 251 -2.64 -7.81 -8.44
C GLY A 251 -3.39 -7.66 -7.12
N LYS A 252 -2.83 -6.89 -6.18
CA LYS A 252 -3.34 -6.71 -4.81
C LYS A 252 -3.80 -5.26 -4.54
N GLY A 253 -3.98 -4.49 -5.61
CA GLY A 253 -4.44 -3.10 -5.57
C GLY A 253 -3.31 -2.08 -5.78
N ASP A 254 -3.70 -0.92 -6.32
CA ASP A 254 -2.80 0.13 -6.79
C ASP A 254 -1.75 0.58 -5.76
N ASN A 255 -2.09 0.55 -4.47
CA ASN A 255 -1.18 1.00 -3.41
C ASN A 255 0.05 0.09 -3.30
N LEU A 256 -0.14 -1.23 -3.45
CA LEU A 256 0.95 -2.21 -3.43
C LEU A 256 1.78 -2.20 -4.73
N ASP A 257 1.24 -1.59 -5.79
CA ASP A 257 1.97 -1.35 -7.04
C ASP A 257 2.69 0.00 -7.06
N ARG A 258 2.34 0.94 -6.18
CA ARG A 258 3.12 2.15 -5.86
C ARG A 258 4.16 1.87 -4.77
N ARG A 259 5.05 0.91 -5.00
CA ARG A 259 5.99 0.41 -3.98
C ARG A 259 7.45 0.62 -4.33
N VAL A 260 8.30 0.43 -3.33
CA VAL A 260 9.71 0.07 -3.50
C VAL A 260 9.94 -1.29 -2.84
N GLU A 261 10.72 -2.15 -3.49
CA GLU A 261 11.17 -3.43 -2.95
C GLU A 261 12.70 -3.54 -3.05
N PHE A 262 13.31 -4.34 -2.19
CA PHE A 262 14.69 -4.78 -2.39
C PHE A 262 14.68 -6.15 -3.03
N LYS A 263 15.55 -6.38 -4.02
CA LYS A 263 15.90 -7.73 -4.47
C LYS A 263 17.30 -8.06 -3.99
N ILE A 264 17.46 -9.13 -3.23
CA ILE A 264 18.77 -9.55 -2.74
C ILE A 264 19.60 -10.08 -3.91
N THR A 265 20.81 -9.56 -4.07
CA THR A 265 21.71 -9.90 -5.19
C THR A 265 22.95 -10.66 -4.72
N ARG A 266 23.37 -10.48 -3.46
CA ARG A 266 24.50 -11.19 -2.84
C ARG A 266 24.37 -11.20 -1.32
N ILE A 267 24.86 -12.24 -0.66
CA ILE A 267 24.95 -12.37 0.82
C ILE A 267 26.33 -12.86 1.19
#